data_AF-A0A8T5REN7-F1
#
_entry.id   AF-A0A8T5REN7-F1
#
_cell.length_a   1.000
_cell.length_b   1.000
_cell.length_c   1.000
_cell.angle_alpha   90.00
_cell.angle_beta   90.00
_cell.angle_gamma   90.00
#
_symmetry.space_group_name_H-M   'P 1'
#
loop_
_entity.id
_entity.type
_entity.pdbx_description
1 polymer ?
#
loop_
_entity_poly.entity_id
_entity_poly.type
_entity_poly.pdbx_seq_one_letter_code
_entity_poly.pdbx_strand_id
1 'polypeptide(L)'
;MSEKMLNNVKEGTFPEAILNTYGPLNNNEKFKEKYADKSFKILLNPKDGKFAALITINNGTVSIKGLDNQDKKKLDQKEIGWDGYMQTTLALFDEIGKGNLSQSDIVKKVVARKIKMKNVKFVAKLSEMGALLN
;
A
#
# COMPACT_ATOMS: atom_id res chain seq x y z
N MET A 1 7.25 27.43 4.40
CA MET A 1 5.85 26.99 4.64
C MET A 1 5.87 25.46 4.63
N SER A 2 5.34 24.81 5.65
CA SER A 2 5.66 23.42 6.07
C SER A 2 5.36 22.31 5.06
N GLU A 3 6.40 21.71 4.47
CA GLU A 3 6.34 20.38 3.81
C GLU A 3 6.40 19.19 4.77
N LYS A 4 6.59 19.45 6.07
CA LYS A 4 6.50 18.42 7.11
C LYS A 4 5.03 18.18 7.42
N MET A 5 4.41 17.13 6.87
CA MET A 5 3.31 16.31 7.44
C MET A 5 2.55 15.46 6.39
N LEU A 6 2.97 15.40 5.12
CA LEU A 6 2.28 14.52 4.15
C LEU A 6 2.56 13.03 4.39
N ASN A 7 3.70 12.68 4.96
CA ASN A 7 4.08 11.30 5.26
C ASN A 7 4.73 11.20 6.64
N ASN A 8 4.17 10.36 7.52
CA ASN A 8 4.78 10.03 8.82
C ASN A 8 5.39 8.65 8.71
N VAL A 9 6.61 8.61 8.18
CA VAL A 9 7.31 7.39 7.80
C VAL A 9 8.73 7.46 8.34
N LYS A 10 9.20 6.36 8.93
CA LYS A 10 10.55 6.25 9.48
C LYS A 10 11.51 5.73 8.41
N GLU A 11 12.70 6.32 8.32
CA GLU A 11 13.76 5.86 7.41
C GLU A 11 14.20 4.41 7.70
N GLY A 12 14.57 3.69 6.65
CA GLY A 12 14.94 2.28 6.66
C GLY A 12 13.76 1.31 6.90
N THR A 13 12.51 1.74 6.67
CA THR A 13 11.33 0.92 6.99
C THR A 13 10.48 0.59 5.76
N PHE A 14 9.64 -0.45 5.87
CA PHE A 14 8.73 -0.85 4.79
C PHE A 14 7.81 0.28 4.30
N PRO A 15 7.18 1.10 5.17
CA PRO A 15 6.43 2.27 4.72
C PRO A 15 7.24 3.27 3.91
N GLU A 16 8.55 3.40 4.15
CA GLU A 16 9.42 4.28 3.36
C GLU A 16 9.63 3.72 1.96
N ALA A 17 9.87 2.41 1.83
CA ALA A 17 9.96 1.78 0.52
C ALA A 17 8.66 2.02 -0.29
N ILE A 18 7.49 1.88 0.34
CA ILE A 18 6.20 2.17 -0.29
C ILE A 18 6.07 3.66 -0.66
N LEU A 19 6.50 4.57 0.20
CA LEU A 19 6.52 6.01 -0.10
C LEU A 19 7.43 6.32 -1.30
N ASN A 20 8.62 5.74 -1.35
CA ASN A 20 9.56 5.97 -2.45
C ASN A 20 9.04 5.40 -3.77
N THR A 21 8.28 4.30 -3.74
CA THR A 21 7.62 3.74 -4.93
C THR A 21 6.47 4.60 -5.41
N TYR A 22 5.52 4.98 -4.55
CA TYR A 22 4.27 5.62 -4.98
C TYR A 22 4.26 7.14 -4.86
N GLY A 23 5.11 7.73 -4.01
CA GLY A 23 5.22 9.17 -3.81
C GLY A 23 5.39 9.99 -5.10
N PRO A 24 6.18 9.53 -6.10
CA PRO A 24 6.32 10.21 -7.39
C PRO A 24 4.99 10.40 -8.15
N LEU A 25 3.96 9.60 -7.89
CA LEU A 25 2.63 9.75 -8.53
C LEU A 25 1.99 11.11 -8.24
N ASN A 26 2.34 11.76 -7.13
CA ASN A 26 1.88 13.11 -6.82
C ASN A 26 2.37 14.18 -7.81
N ASN A 27 3.33 13.86 -8.67
CA ASN A 27 3.80 14.73 -9.74
C ASN A 27 3.34 14.26 -11.13
N ASN A 28 2.61 13.15 -11.21
CA ASN A 28 2.13 12.60 -12.47
C ASN A 28 0.71 13.12 -12.78
N GLU A 29 0.54 13.86 -13.88
CA GLU A 29 -0.76 14.46 -14.26
C GLU A 29 -1.82 13.39 -14.56
N LYS A 30 -1.47 12.32 -15.28
CA LYS A 30 -2.39 11.22 -15.59
C LYS A 30 -2.91 10.56 -14.32
N PHE A 31 -2.07 10.43 -13.29
CA PHE A 31 -2.49 9.92 -12.00
C PHE A 31 -3.46 10.89 -11.31
N LYS A 32 -3.13 12.19 -11.26
CA LYS A 32 -4.01 13.20 -10.66
C LYS A 32 -5.40 13.19 -11.30
N GLU A 33 -5.47 13.19 -12.63
CA GLU A 33 -6.72 13.14 -13.38
C GLU A 33 -7.50 11.84 -13.13
N LYS A 34 -6.84 10.67 -13.26
CA LYS A 34 -7.50 9.36 -13.08
C LYS A 34 -8.07 9.16 -11.67
N TYR A 35 -7.51 9.84 -10.67
CA TYR A 35 -7.86 9.70 -9.27
C TYR A 35 -8.43 10.97 -8.63
N ALA A 36 -8.79 11.99 -9.41
CA ALA A 36 -9.25 13.30 -8.94
C ALA A 36 -10.50 13.24 -8.04
N ASP A 37 -11.41 12.31 -8.32
CA ASP A 37 -12.66 12.12 -7.56
C ASP A 37 -12.65 10.84 -6.72
N LYS A 38 -11.47 10.29 -6.44
CA LYS A 38 -11.32 9.01 -5.72
C LYS A 38 -10.73 9.24 -4.35
N SER A 39 -11.37 8.64 -3.35
CA SER A 39 -10.86 8.55 -1.99
C SER A 39 -10.94 7.10 -1.51
N PHE A 40 -9.80 6.52 -1.13
CA PHE A 40 -9.73 5.17 -0.54
C PHE A 40 -8.39 4.93 0.16
N LYS A 41 -8.36 3.94 1.05
CA LYS A 41 -7.19 3.54 1.83
C LYS A 41 -6.85 2.08 1.62
N ILE A 42 -5.57 1.76 1.49
CA ILE A 42 -5.06 0.39 1.39
C ILE A 42 -4.02 0.16 2.48
N LEU A 43 -4.23 -0.86 3.30
CA LEU A 43 -3.28 -1.27 4.32
C LEU A 43 -2.42 -2.44 3.82
N LEU A 44 -1.11 -2.22 3.76
CA LEU A 44 -0.10 -3.25 3.50
C LEU A 44 0.60 -3.61 4.81
N ASN A 45 0.41 -4.84 5.28
CA ASN A 45 0.92 -5.32 6.55
C ASN A 45 1.94 -6.47 6.34
N PRO A 46 3.26 -6.20 6.43
CA PRO A 46 4.26 -7.25 6.46
C PRO A 46 4.22 -7.97 7.82
N LYS A 47 3.82 -9.25 7.88
CA LYS A 47 3.66 -10.01 9.14
C LYS A 47 4.96 -10.16 9.94
N ASP A 48 6.10 -10.04 9.27
CA ASP A 48 7.47 -10.10 9.78
C ASP A 48 8.13 -8.71 9.86
N GLY A 49 7.41 -7.64 9.50
CA GLY A 49 7.89 -6.26 9.57
C GLY A 49 7.40 -5.53 10.82
N LYS A 50 8.21 -4.58 11.30
CA LYS A 50 7.89 -3.74 12.47
C LYS A 50 6.77 -2.72 12.20
N PHE A 51 6.63 -2.29 10.95
CA PHE A 51 5.66 -1.28 10.55
C PHE A 51 4.85 -1.72 9.34
N ALA A 52 3.55 -1.43 9.37
CA ALA A 52 2.64 -1.53 8.23
C ALA A 52 2.53 -0.18 7.52
N ALA A 53 2.22 -0.21 6.22
CA ALA A 53 2.05 0.98 5.41
C ALA A 53 0.56 1.18 5.09
N LEU A 54 0.00 2.31 5.52
CA LEU A 54 -1.32 2.75 5.12
C LEU A 54 -1.19 3.75 3.98
N ILE A 55 -1.56 3.30 2.78
CA ILE A 55 -1.59 4.12 1.57
C ILE A 55 -2.96 4.78 1.52
N THR A 56 -3.01 6.10 1.43
CA THR A 56 -4.25 6.87 1.27
C THR A 56 -4.22 7.55 -0.08
N ILE A 57 -5.24 7.29 -0.89
CA ILE A 57 -5.51 8.02 -2.12
C ILE A 57 -6.65 8.98 -1.81
N ASN A 58 -6.43 10.26 -2.08
CA ASN A 58 -7.44 11.29 -1.90
C ASN A 58 -7.28 12.37 -2.96
N ASN A 59 -8.27 12.49 -3.83
CA ASN A 59 -8.37 13.52 -4.86
C ASN A 59 -7.07 13.71 -5.67
N GLY A 60 -6.60 12.64 -6.30
CA GLY A 60 -5.40 12.66 -7.14
C GLY A 60 -4.08 12.77 -6.35
N THR A 61 -4.12 12.65 -5.03
CA THR A 61 -2.93 12.64 -4.17
C THR A 61 -2.78 11.29 -3.49
N VAL A 62 -1.54 10.81 -3.37
CA VAL A 62 -1.15 9.67 -2.56
C VAL A 62 -0.36 10.12 -1.34
N SER A 63 -0.71 9.59 -0.17
CA SER A 63 0.04 9.74 1.08
C SER A 63 0.25 8.39 1.76
N ILE A 64 1.38 8.25 2.44
CA ILE A 64 1.78 7.01 3.10
C ILE A 64 2.01 7.32 4.58
N LYS A 65 1.34 6.54 5.44
CA LYS A 65 1.53 6.57 6.88
C LYS A 65 2.08 5.24 7.38
N GLY A 66 3.17 5.29 8.13
CA GLY A 66 3.67 4.14 8.88
C GLY A 66 2.81 3.89 10.11
N LEU A 67 2.40 2.65 10.32
CA LEU A 67 1.66 2.21 11.50
C LEU A 67 2.45 1.12 12.21
N ASP A 68 2.51 1.17 13.54
CA ASP A 68 3.12 0.11 14.33
C ASP A 68 2.37 -1.22 14.10
N ASN A 69 3.12 -2.29 13.81
CA ASN A 69 2.55 -3.59 13.49
C ASN A 69 2.47 -4.56 14.68
N GLN A 70 2.97 -4.17 15.84
CA GLN A 70 2.92 -4.99 17.05
C GLN A 70 1.51 -5.03 17.65
N ASP A 71 0.74 -3.96 17.50
CA ASP A 71 -0.64 -3.88 17.98
C ASP A 71 -1.66 -4.10 16.85
N LYS A 72 -2.10 -5.35 16.71
CA LYS A 72 -3.07 -5.75 15.67
C LYS A 72 -4.41 -5.01 15.77
N LYS A 73 -4.82 -4.53 16.94
CA LYS A 73 -6.09 -3.80 17.09
C LYS A 73 -6.04 -2.47 16.36
N LYS A 74 -4.89 -1.77 16.41
CA LYS A 74 -4.67 -0.50 15.71
C LYS A 74 -4.61 -0.61 14.19
N LEU A 75 -4.58 -1.84 13.67
CA LEU A 75 -4.63 -2.14 12.23
C LEU A 75 -6.00 -2.62 11.77
N ASP A 76 -6.98 -2.72 12.68
CA ASP A 76 -8.31 -3.19 12.33
C ASP A 76 -9.03 -2.20 11.41
N GLN A 77 -9.90 -2.73 10.54
CA GLN A 77 -10.64 -1.92 9.59
C GLN A 77 -11.48 -0.85 10.28
N LYS A 78 -12.07 -1.16 11.45
CA LYS A 78 -12.94 -0.23 12.18
C LYS A 78 -12.17 0.96 12.75
N GLU A 79 -10.90 0.76 13.11
CA GLU A 79 -10.08 1.79 13.77
C GLU A 79 -9.48 2.78 12.76
N ILE A 80 -8.99 2.28 11.62
CA ILE A 80 -8.24 3.09 10.64
C ILE A 80 -8.93 3.25 9.29
N GLY A 81 -10.05 2.54 9.08
CA GLY A 81 -10.93 2.72 7.93
C GLY A 81 -10.29 2.37 6.60
N TRP A 82 -9.50 1.29 6.53
CA TRP A 82 -8.96 0.85 5.23
C TRP A 82 -10.05 0.20 4.38
N ASP A 83 -9.97 0.40 3.07
CA ASP A 83 -10.87 -0.19 2.07
C ASP A 83 -10.29 -1.49 1.50
N GLY A 84 -8.97 -1.55 1.36
CA GLY A 84 -8.21 -2.74 0.94
C GLY A 84 -7.20 -3.16 2.00
N TYR A 85 -6.97 -4.48 2.11
CA TYR A 85 -5.97 -5.01 3.04
C TYR A 85 -5.20 -6.15 2.40
N MET A 86 -3.88 -6.12 2.59
CA MET A 86 -2.98 -7.20 2.20
C MET A 86 -1.98 -7.45 3.32
N GLN A 87 -1.83 -8.71 3.73
CA GLN A 87 -0.83 -9.15 4.68
C GLN A 87 -0.04 -10.34 4.14
N THR A 88 1.28 -10.23 4.18
CA THR A 88 2.23 -11.26 3.74
C THR A 88 3.62 -10.99 4.35
N THR A 89 4.69 -11.69 3.97
CA THR A 89 6.07 -11.34 4.39
C THR A 89 6.63 -10.15 3.61
N LEU A 90 7.65 -9.47 4.15
CA LEU A 90 8.43 -8.46 3.42
C LEU A 90 8.97 -9.00 2.09
N ALA A 91 9.55 -10.21 2.12
CA ALA A 91 10.07 -10.86 0.91
C ALA A 91 9.00 -11.03 -0.17
N LEU A 92 7.77 -11.44 0.21
CA LEU A 92 6.68 -11.59 -0.75
C LEU A 92 6.17 -10.24 -1.27
N PHE A 93 6.17 -9.20 -0.44
CA PHE A 93 5.85 -7.85 -0.94
C PHE A 93 6.87 -7.38 -1.98
N ASP A 94 8.15 -7.63 -1.76
CA ASP A 94 9.21 -7.30 -2.71
C ASP A 94 9.06 -8.08 -4.03
N GLU A 95 8.80 -9.39 -3.97
CA GLU A 95 8.53 -10.20 -5.17
C GLU A 95 7.33 -9.68 -5.97
N ILE A 96 6.26 -9.25 -5.29
CA ILE A 96 5.07 -8.66 -5.95
C ILE A 96 5.41 -7.31 -6.56
N GLY A 97 6.09 -6.43 -5.80
CA GLY A 97 6.44 -5.08 -6.26
C GLY A 97 7.36 -5.08 -7.48
N LYS A 98 8.26 -6.06 -7.57
CA LYS A 98 9.13 -6.28 -8.74
C LYS A 98 8.43 -6.92 -9.94
N GLY A 99 7.19 -7.38 -9.78
CA GLY A 99 6.47 -8.11 -10.82
C GLY A 99 6.98 -9.54 -11.04
N ASN A 100 7.77 -10.09 -10.11
CA ASN A 100 8.30 -11.46 -10.21
C ASN A 100 7.22 -12.54 -10.04
N LEU A 101 6.07 -12.18 -9.47
CA LEU A 101 4.93 -13.06 -9.30
C LEU A 101 3.83 -12.71 -10.28
N SER A 102 3.43 -13.69 -11.10
CA SER A 102 2.25 -13.55 -11.94
C SER A 102 0.98 -13.46 -11.08
N GLN A 103 -0.12 -12.98 -11.67
CA GLN A 103 -1.42 -12.98 -10.99
C GLN A 103 -1.81 -14.40 -10.52
N SER A 104 -1.49 -15.43 -11.31
CA SER A 104 -1.76 -16.82 -10.95
C SER A 104 -0.98 -17.28 -9.72
N ASP A 105 0.27 -16.83 -9.56
CA ASP A 105 1.10 -17.17 -8.40
C ASP A 105 0.61 -16.46 -7.14
N ILE A 106 0.17 -15.21 -7.28
CA ILE A 106 -0.48 -14.48 -6.18
C ILE A 106 -1.72 -15.23 -5.71
N VAL A 107 -2.59 -15.66 -6.64
CA VAL A 107 -3.80 -16.45 -6.33
C VAL A 107 -3.43 -17.76 -5.63
N LYS A 108 -2.45 -18.51 -6.14
CA LYS A 108 -1.96 -19.74 -5.48
C LYS A 108 -1.49 -19.47 -4.05
N LYS A 109 -0.76 -18.38 -3.81
CA LYS A 109 -0.29 -18.00 -2.47
C LYS A 109 -1.42 -17.52 -1.55
N VAL A 110 -2.49 -16.94 -2.08
CA VAL A 110 -3.72 -16.64 -1.33
C VAL A 110 -4.43 -17.93 -0.91
N VAL A 111 -4.61 -18.88 -1.83
CA VAL A 111 -5.21 -20.20 -1.54
C VAL A 111 -4.39 -20.96 -0.50
N ALA A 112 -3.06 -20.93 -0.64
CA ALA A 112 -2.12 -21.51 0.33
C ALA A 112 -2.02 -20.73 1.65
N ARG A 113 -2.84 -19.67 1.84
CA ARG A 113 -2.87 -18.80 3.04
C ARG A 113 -1.55 -18.10 3.36
N LYS A 114 -0.62 -18.03 2.40
CA LYS A 114 0.65 -17.28 2.53
C LYS A 114 0.41 -15.78 2.42
N ILE A 115 -0.59 -15.39 1.65
CA ILE A 115 -1.09 -14.02 1.53
C ILE A 115 -2.52 -13.98 2.07
N LYS A 116 -2.78 -13.02 2.95
CA LYS A 116 -4.13 -12.67 3.38
C LYS A 116 -4.56 -11.39 2.67
N MET A 117 -5.65 -11.43 1.92
CA MET A 117 -6.23 -10.25 1.29
C MET A 117 -7.67 -10.06 1.77
N LYS A 118 -8.09 -8.80 1.90
CA LYS A 118 -9.51 -8.42 1.99
C LYS A 118 -9.78 -7.31 0.98
N ASN A 119 -10.97 -7.35 0.39
CA ASN A 119 -11.44 -6.39 -0.63
C ASN A 119 -10.44 -6.22 -1.79
N VAL A 120 -10.17 -7.33 -2.49
CA VAL A 120 -9.14 -7.45 -3.53
C VAL A 120 -9.25 -6.36 -4.62
N LYS A 121 -10.47 -5.89 -4.94
CA LYS A 121 -10.67 -4.79 -5.91
C LYS A 121 -9.91 -3.51 -5.56
N PHE A 122 -9.70 -3.20 -4.28
CA PHE A 122 -8.89 -2.05 -3.87
C PHE A 122 -7.41 -2.37 -3.92
N VAL A 123 -7.02 -3.58 -3.50
CA VAL A 123 -5.61 -4.03 -3.58
C VAL A 123 -5.13 -4.06 -5.03
N ALA A 124 -5.96 -4.47 -5.98
CA ALA A 124 -5.65 -4.49 -7.41
C ALA A 124 -5.32 -3.10 -7.99
N LYS A 125 -5.83 -2.02 -7.37
CA LYS A 125 -5.50 -0.65 -7.77
C LYS A 125 -4.01 -0.34 -7.60
N LEU A 126 -3.28 -1.06 -6.74
CA LEU A 126 -1.83 -0.90 -6.61
C LEU A 126 -1.10 -1.21 -7.92
N SER A 127 -1.52 -2.26 -8.63
CA SER A 127 -0.97 -2.58 -9.96
C SER A 127 -1.31 -1.51 -10.99
N GLU A 128 -2.54 -0.97 -10.94
CA GLU A 128 -2.93 0.15 -11.82
C GLU A 128 -2.13 1.42 -11.54
N MET A 129 -1.86 1.73 -10.28
CA MET A 129 -1.02 2.86 -9.88
C MET A 129 0.45 2.64 -10.27
N GLY A 130 0.95 1.41 -10.10
CA GLY A 130 2.30 1.04 -10.51
C GLY A 130 2.53 1.18 -12.02
N ALA A 131 1.53 0.90 -12.84
CA ALA A 131 1.60 1.10 -14.30
C ALA A 131 1.73 2.58 -14.71
N LEU A 132 1.39 3.53 -13.83
CA LEU A 132 1.52 4.98 -14.06
C LEU A 132 2.86 5.55 -13.60
N LEU A 133 3.73 4.72 -13.01
CA LEU A 133 5.09 5.10 -12.64
C LEU A 133 6.09 5.04 -13.82
N ASN A 134 5.65 4.52 -14.97
CA ASN A 134 6.44 4.39 -16.21
C ASN A 134 6.16 5.50 -17.22
#